data_AF-A0A973CK23-F1
#
_entry.id   AF-A0A973CK23-F1
#
_cell.length_a   1.000
_cell.length_b   1.000
_cell.length_c   1.000
_cell.angle_alpha   90.00
_cell.angle_beta   90.00
_cell.angle_gamma   90.00
#
_symmetry.space_group_name_H-M   'P 1'
#
loop_
_entity.id
_entity.type
_entity.pdbx_description
1 polymer ?
#
loop_
_entity_poly.entity_id
_entity_poly.type
_entity_poly.pdbx_seq_one_letter_code
_entity_poly.pdbx_strand_id
1 'polypeptide(L)'
;MSEPALLNDDELLSFIVNGYYLLKPDYATPIHQEVCNKLNALESNPGNGILEAVPELNEIYDHPMVKGALASILGADYTMNQHRHWHKRGPEDASQNWHQDGTNVRHHQTWKVLAM
;
A
#
# COMPACT_ATOMS: atom_id res chain seq x y z
N MET A 1 6.31 7.97 19.03
CA MET A 1 5.85 7.75 17.64
C MET A 1 5.75 9.10 16.98
N SER A 2 6.19 9.25 15.73
CA SER A 2 6.06 10.53 15.00
C SER A 2 4.59 10.74 14.60
N GLU A 3 4.10 11.97 14.71
CA GLU A 3 2.72 12.33 14.32
C GLU A 3 2.48 12.09 12.82
N PRO A 4 1.32 11.54 12.41
CA PRO A 4 1.02 11.30 11.00
C PRO A 4 0.96 12.61 10.21
N ALA A 5 1.60 12.64 9.05
CA ALA A 5 1.56 13.77 8.13
C ALA A 5 0.32 13.66 7.25
N LEU A 6 -0.77 14.31 7.67
CA LEU A 6 -2.06 14.29 6.97
C LEU A 6 -1.99 14.98 5.61
N LEU A 7 -2.81 14.50 4.68
CA LEU A 7 -3.04 15.19 3.41
C LEU A 7 -3.79 16.49 3.65
N ASN A 8 -3.43 17.53 2.90
CA ASN A 8 -4.22 18.75 2.79
C ASN A 8 -5.36 18.60 1.77
N ASP A 9 -6.20 19.62 1.67
CA ASP A 9 -7.39 19.61 0.81
C ASP A 9 -7.06 19.40 -0.68
N ASP A 10 -6.01 20.02 -1.21
CA ASP A 10 -5.62 19.87 -2.62
C ASP A 10 -5.13 18.44 -2.92
N GLU A 11 -4.39 17.84 -2.00
CA GLU A 11 -3.91 16.46 -2.11
C GLU A 11 -5.07 15.46 -2.05
N LEU A 12 -6.01 15.66 -1.14
CA LEU A 12 -7.22 14.84 -1.03
C LEU A 12 -8.13 15.00 -2.26
N LEU A 13 -8.28 16.21 -2.78
CA LEU A 13 -9.02 16.47 -4.02
C LEU A 13 -8.37 15.75 -5.22
N SER A 14 -7.05 15.73 -5.30
CA SER A 14 -6.32 14.97 -6.33
C SER A 14 -6.64 13.48 -6.28
N PHE A 15 -6.71 12.88 -5.08
CA PHE A 15 -7.14 11.50 -4.92
C PHE A 15 -8.58 11.28 -5.41
N ILE A 16 -9.51 12.16 -5.02
CA ILE A 16 -10.93 12.04 -5.39
C ILE A 16 -11.13 12.11 -6.91
N VAL A 17 -10.44 13.03 -7.58
CA VAL A 17 -10.57 13.25 -9.03
C VAL A 17 -9.91 12.14 -9.84
N ASN A 18 -8.70 11.73 -9.43
CA ASN A 18 -7.87 10.81 -10.22
C ASN A 18 -8.06 9.34 -9.84
N GLY A 19 -8.61 9.06 -8.66
CA GLY A 19 -8.75 7.71 -8.10
C GLY A 19 -7.45 7.13 -7.52
N TYR A 20 -6.37 7.91 -7.45
CA TYR A 20 -5.09 7.52 -6.85
C TYR A 20 -4.33 8.73 -6.31
N TYR A 21 -3.39 8.48 -5.39
CA TYR A 21 -2.43 9.47 -4.91
C TYR A 21 -1.05 8.82 -4.75
N LEU A 22 -0.01 9.47 -5.26
CA LEU A 22 1.36 8.93 -5.21
C LEU A 22 2.14 9.59 -4.08
N LEU A 23 2.54 8.79 -3.10
CA LEU A 23 3.43 9.22 -2.03
C LEU A 23 4.90 9.00 -2.43
N LYS A 24 5.76 9.90 -1.95
CA LYS A 24 7.23 9.74 -2.02
C LYS A 24 7.83 9.94 -0.63
N PRO A 25 7.62 8.97 0.28
CA PRO A 25 8.22 9.05 1.60
C PRO A 25 9.74 8.94 1.51
N ASP A 26 10.45 9.63 2.38
CA ASP A 26 11.90 9.53 2.50
C ASP A 26 12.24 8.53 3.60
N TYR A 27 13.00 7.49 3.26
CA TYR A 27 13.41 6.46 4.19
C TYR A 27 14.91 6.59 4.43
N ALA A 28 15.31 6.83 5.68
CA ALA A 28 16.72 6.99 6.06
C ALA A 28 17.56 5.71 5.85
N THR A 29 16.90 4.56 5.87
CA THR A 29 17.50 3.23 5.66
C THR A 29 17.25 2.79 4.22
N PRO A 30 18.15 2.00 3.57
CA PRO A 30 17.91 1.42 2.24
C PRO A 30 16.85 0.30 2.27
N ILE A 31 15.73 0.53 2.94
CA ILE A 31 14.69 -0.43 3.24
C ILE A 31 14.11 -1.08 1.99
N HIS A 32 13.96 -0.31 0.91
CA HIS A 32 13.50 -0.85 -0.37
C HIS A 32 14.43 -1.95 -0.91
N GLN A 33 15.75 -1.75 -0.80
CA GLN A 33 16.72 -2.76 -1.25
C GLN A 33 16.67 -4.01 -0.36
N GLU A 34 16.52 -3.84 0.95
CA GLU A 34 16.38 -4.95 1.89
C GLU A 34 15.11 -5.77 1.63
N VAL A 35 13.97 -5.10 1.50
CA VAL A 35 12.68 -5.72 1.14
C VAL A 35 12.81 -6.49 -0.18
N CYS A 36 13.38 -5.88 -1.23
CA CYS A 36 13.61 -6.56 -2.50
C CYS A 36 14.48 -7.81 -2.35
N ASN A 37 15.58 -7.72 -1.58
CA ASN A 37 16.48 -8.86 -1.36
C ASN A 37 15.77 -10.02 -0.64
N LYS A 38 14.99 -9.71 0.41
CA LYS A 38 14.22 -10.71 1.17
C LYS A 38 13.15 -11.36 0.32
N LEU A 39 12.38 -10.58 -0.44
CA LEU A 39 11.38 -11.09 -1.38
C LEU A 39 12.01 -12.01 -2.44
N ASN A 40 13.18 -11.62 -2.98
CA ASN A 40 13.87 -12.44 -3.98
C ASN A 40 14.41 -13.75 -3.42
N ALA A 41 14.74 -13.81 -2.13
CA ALA A 41 15.21 -15.00 -1.45
C ALA A 41 14.09 -15.99 -1.07
N LEU A 42 12.81 -15.59 -1.16
CA LEU A 42 11.69 -16.49 -0.89
C LEU A 42 11.59 -17.58 -1.97
N GLU A 43 11.54 -18.84 -1.53
CA GLU A 43 11.39 -20.01 -2.42
C GLU A 43 10.02 -20.04 -3.13
N SER A 44 8.99 -19.46 -2.50
CA SER A 44 7.64 -19.39 -3.03
C SER A 44 6.90 -18.16 -2.51
N ASN A 45 5.75 -17.84 -3.12
CA ASN A 45 4.89 -16.74 -2.69
C ASN A 45 4.22 -17.09 -1.34
N PRO A 46 4.41 -16.28 -0.27
CA PRO A 46 3.83 -16.57 1.04
C PRO A 46 2.33 -16.23 1.11
N GLY A 47 1.73 -15.76 0.01
CA GLY A 47 0.34 -15.34 -0.04
C GLY A 47 0.09 -14.18 0.94
N ASN A 48 -0.97 -14.31 1.75
CA ASN A 48 -1.32 -13.31 2.76
C ASN A 48 -0.30 -13.20 3.92
N GLY A 49 0.65 -14.14 4.01
CA GLY A 49 1.71 -14.18 5.01
C GLY A 49 2.91 -13.26 4.71
N ILE A 50 2.76 -12.28 3.81
CA ILE A 50 3.88 -11.48 3.30
C ILE A 50 4.53 -10.59 4.37
N LEU A 51 3.76 -10.04 5.31
CA LEU A 51 4.30 -9.21 6.39
C LEU A 51 5.02 -10.04 7.46
N GLU A 52 4.66 -11.30 7.58
CA GLU A 52 5.33 -12.27 8.43
C GLU A 52 6.63 -12.75 7.77
N ALA A 53 6.62 -12.95 6.44
CA ALA A 53 7.79 -13.34 5.67
C ALA A 53 8.81 -12.21 5.47
N VAL A 54 8.34 -10.95 5.36
CA VAL A 54 9.18 -9.75 5.20
C VAL A 54 8.70 -8.66 6.16
N PRO A 55 9.08 -8.72 7.44
CA PRO A 55 8.61 -7.78 8.47
C PRO A 55 8.94 -6.32 8.22
N GLU A 56 9.97 -6.01 7.45
CA GLU A 56 10.41 -4.65 7.13
C GLU A 56 9.38 -3.90 6.29
N LEU A 57 8.46 -4.61 5.62
CA LEU A 57 7.30 -3.98 4.98
C LEU A 57 6.45 -3.17 5.99
N ASN A 58 6.46 -3.55 7.28
CA ASN A 58 5.75 -2.77 8.31
C ASN A 58 6.34 -1.37 8.45
N GLU A 59 7.65 -1.17 8.31
CA GLU A 59 8.25 0.17 8.40
C GLU A 59 7.80 1.09 7.26
N ILE A 60 7.48 0.53 6.08
CA ILE A 60 6.87 1.28 4.97
C ILE A 60 5.49 1.78 5.38
N TYR A 61 4.63 0.89 5.90
CA TYR A 61 3.28 1.24 6.35
C TYR A 61 3.26 2.08 7.63
N ASP A 62 4.31 2.01 8.44
CA ASP A 62 4.48 2.79 9.66
C ASP A 62 4.98 4.20 9.40
N HIS A 63 5.43 4.50 8.18
CA HIS A 63 5.92 5.82 7.82
C HIS A 63 4.82 6.89 8.03
N PRO A 64 5.13 8.05 8.67
CA PRO A 64 4.14 9.08 8.99
C PRO A 64 3.32 9.58 7.80
N MET A 65 3.94 9.73 6.62
CA MET A 65 3.23 10.10 5.39
C MET A 65 2.27 9.02 4.89
N VAL A 66 2.61 7.74 5.06
CA VAL A 66 1.74 6.63 4.63
C VAL A 66 0.54 6.53 5.58
N LYS A 67 0.79 6.55 6.89
CA LYS A 67 -0.28 6.58 7.91
C LYS A 67 -1.18 7.80 7.75
N GLY A 68 -0.60 8.97 7.54
CA GLY A 68 -1.34 10.21 7.38
C GLY A 68 -2.23 10.21 6.12
N ALA A 69 -1.72 9.70 5.00
CA ALA A 69 -2.52 9.54 3.78
C ALA A 69 -3.68 8.57 3.96
N LEU A 70 -3.43 7.40 4.56
CA LEU A 70 -4.48 6.42 4.85
C LEU A 70 -5.53 6.99 5.81
N ALA A 71 -5.11 7.68 6.87
CA ALA A 71 -6.02 8.32 7.81
C ALA A 71 -6.85 9.45 7.17
N SER A 72 -6.25 10.27 6.30
CA SER A 72 -6.96 11.33 5.56
C SER A 72 -8.03 10.77 4.62
N ILE A 73 -7.80 9.59 4.01
CA ILE A 73 -8.72 9.00 3.04
C ILE A 73 -9.78 8.11 3.70
N LEU A 74 -9.40 7.31 4.70
CA LEU A 74 -10.24 6.27 5.30
C LEU A 74 -10.79 6.62 6.68
N GLY A 75 -10.23 7.63 7.36
CA GLY A 75 -10.46 7.91 8.77
C GLY A 75 -9.35 7.36 9.67
N ALA A 76 -9.23 7.94 10.88
CA ALA A 76 -8.13 7.66 11.80
C ALA A 76 -8.15 6.23 12.40
N ASP A 77 -9.28 5.53 12.30
CA ASP A 77 -9.51 4.17 12.80
C ASP A 77 -9.42 3.10 11.70
N TYR A 78 -8.76 3.41 10.58
CA TYR A 78 -8.53 2.44 9.51
C TYR A 78 -7.76 1.22 10.01
N THR A 79 -8.01 0.07 9.35
CA THR A 79 -7.31 -1.17 9.63
C THR A 79 -6.77 -1.77 8.34
N MET A 80 -5.67 -2.53 8.45
CA MET A 80 -5.12 -3.25 7.31
C MET A 80 -5.92 -4.52 7.05
N ASN A 81 -6.31 -4.73 5.78
CA ASN A 81 -6.98 -5.96 5.38
C ASN A 81 -6.03 -7.18 5.51
N GLN A 82 -6.60 -8.35 5.80
CA GLN A 82 -5.85 -9.61 5.84
C GLN A 82 -5.39 -10.05 4.45
N HIS A 83 -6.09 -9.65 3.39
CA HIS A 83 -5.67 -9.96 2.04
C HIS A 83 -4.56 -9.01 1.57
N ARG A 84 -3.40 -9.60 1.29
CA ARG A 84 -2.19 -8.91 0.85
C ARG A 84 -1.42 -9.90 0.00
N HIS A 85 -1.45 -9.70 -1.32
CA HIS A 85 -0.88 -10.65 -2.26
C HIS A 85 0.29 -10.01 -3.01
N TRP A 86 1.46 -10.63 -2.89
CA TRP A 86 2.63 -10.23 -3.66
C TRP A 86 2.57 -10.81 -5.07
N HIS A 87 2.29 -9.99 -6.07
CA HIS A 87 2.25 -10.42 -7.47
C HIS A 87 3.67 -10.48 -8.08
N LYS A 88 4.44 -11.54 -7.80
CA LYS A 88 5.73 -11.79 -8.47
C LYS A 88 5.49 -12.26 -9.90
N ARG A 89 6.05 -11.57 -10.89
CA ARG A 89 6.00 -11.96 -12.30
C ARG A 89 7.38 -11.88 -12.96
N GLY A 90 7.71 -12.86 -13.78
CA GLY A 90 8.90 -12.90 -14.60
C GLY A 90 8.72 -12.17 -15.93
N PRO A 91 9.82 -11.96 -16.69
CA PRO A 91 9.79 -11.25 -17.99
C PRO A 91 8.85 -11.87 -19.03
N GLU A 92 8.67 -13.20 -18.98
CA GLU A 92 7.86 -13.97 -19.94
C GLU A 92 6.39 -14.09 -19.52
N ASP A 93 6.02 -13.61 -18.34
CA ASP A 93 4.64 -13.75 -17.85
C ASP A 93 3.71 -12.75 -18.54
N ALA A 94 2.52 -13.21 -18.91
CA ALA A 94 1.47 -12.34 -19.45
C ALA A 94 1.11 -11.20 -18.47
N SER A 95 0.75 -10.03 -19.00
CA SER A 95 0.33 -8.87 -18.22
C SER A 95 -0.90 -9.15 -17.34
N GLN A 96 -1.14 -8.32 -16.31
CA GLN A 96 -2.40 -8.41 -15.54
C GLN A 96 -3.52 -7.90 -16.46
N ASN A 97 -4.66 -8.57 -16.45
CA ASN A 97 -5.83 -8.10 -17.17
C ASN A 97 -6.41 -6.87 -16.47
N TRP A 98 -7.12 -6.03 -17.22
CA TRP A 98 -7.90 -4.94 -16.64
C TRP A 98 -8.95 -5.49 -15.67
N HIS A 99 -8.93 -5.01 -14.43
CA HIS A 99 -9.88 -5.38 -13.40
C HIS A 99 -10.09 -4.23 -12.42
N GLN A 100 -11.08 -4.38 -11.56
CA GLN A 100 -11.29 -3.55 -10.38
C GLN A 100 -11.11 -4.43 -9.15
N ASP A 101 -10.36 -3.94 -8.17
CA ASP A 101 -10.16 -4.67 -6.92
C ASP A 101 -11.40 -4.52 -6.03
N GLY A 102 -12.18 -5.60 -5.96
CA GLY A 102 -13.42 -5.69 -5.19
C GLY A 102 -14.69 -5.57 -6.03
N THR A 103 -15.83 -5.50 -5.35
CA THR A 103 -17.14 -5.37 -5.99
C THR A 103 -17.44 -3.90 -6.27
N ASN A 104 -18.12 -3.62 -7.40
CA ASN A 104 -18.53 -2.28 -7.80
C ASN A 104 -19.71 -1.78 -6.93
N VAL A 105 -19.45 -1.58 -5.64
CA VAL A 105 -20.37 -0.97 -4.69
C VAL A 105 -20.15 0.53 -4.74
N ARG A 106 -21.07 1.24 -5.39
CA ARG A 106 -21.03 2.71 -5.43
C ARG A 106 -21.44 3.24 -4.06
N HIS A 107 -20.50 3.90 -3.40
CA HIS A 107 -20.73 4.54 -2.11
C HIS A 107 -20.18 5.97 -2.14
N HIS A 108 -20.77 6.89 -1.39
CA HIS A 108 -20.32 8.29 -1.32
C HIS A 108 -19.10 8.47 -0.41
N GLN A 109 -18.60 7.39 0.20
CA GLN A 109 -17.42 7.36 1.07
C GLN A 109 -16.46 6.29 0.57
N THR A 110 -15.17 6.59 0.70
CA THR A 110 -14.10 5.61 0.50
C THR A 110 -13.95 4.79 1.77
N TRP A 111 -14.33 3.52 1.72
CA TRP A 111 -14.26 2.59 2.86
C TRP A 111 -13.09 1.60 2.75
N LYS A 112 -12.42 1.59 1.59
CA LYS A 112 -11.26 0.75 1.30
C LYS A 112 -10.43 1.41 0.22
N VAL A 113 -9.11 1.36 0.39
CA VAL A 113 -8.14 1.66 -0.66
C VAL A 113 -7.20 0.48 -0.81
N LEU A 114 -6.65 0.33 -2.01
CA LEU A 114 -5.47 -0.49 -2.21
C LEU A 114 -4.24 0.38 -1.96
N ALA A 115 -3.38 -0.05 -1.05
CA ALA A 115 -2.05 0.54 -0.85
C ALA A 115 -1.02 -0.37 -1.50
N MET A 116 -0.34 0.14 -2.52
CA MET A 116 0.68 -0.56 -3.32
C MET A 116 2.07 -0.04 -3.00
#